data_AF-A0A972LTW2-F1
#
_entry.id   AF-A0A972LTW2-F1
#
_cell.length_a   1.000
_cell.length_b   1.000
_cell.length_c   1.000
_cell.angle_alpha   90.00
_cell.angle_beta   90.00
_cell.angle_gamma   90.00
#
_symmetry.space_group_name_H-M   'P 1'
#
loop_
_entity.id
_entity.type
_entity.pdbx_description
1 polymer ?
#
loop_
_entity_poly.entity_id
_entity_poly.type
_entity_poly.pdbx_seq_one_letter_code
_entity_poly.pdbx_strand_id
1 'polypeptide(L)'
;MTSCCALLLCLAGWSSTSLGLDHWRDDVGYTKLIGFLGASAPDGSGVPISLVEAPPLGSTAYFPDVTHGFFGAATDPLGIAVNFIDGSGGKNKGNSNHAFDQARRFFGNTTSAAPGANQVTIYEANDYLDNVLNMSGSNTDAPDVQDFRVQNFSWIGTFATPNDGTPNPTVSELNSDREALRRFDYVIDANNITAVVGLNNSLSPLPHLLGQSYNSIAVGRSDGVHSTGLTNLVNYGTGRSKPDLVAPEASTSGATSITSSVATFLHSADTVLGTDAAKSQTMKAILMTGATKEGLPTWSQIDGGGQWRPLDDIYGAGELNLYNSYLVTLGGQTVGNTSTPTPASSYGWDYQTVQPGAGNELLYDFVIPSGSSAAELSIVLTWNAKIESPFHTGNPIVADLNLELVDDNGATIDFDINDNLVEGLSASDVDNVEHLYLTDLAAGTYTLKVSSDDLASEFGLAWRTSTLFDTASADFDEDGDTDGADFLAWQLGYGTLIDATRADGDADGDGDVDSDDLAFYYAANPSLASFISAVPEPATWSLAIGGLLLLIALSRRQAGRSRCRVV
;
A
#
# COMPACT_ATOMS: atom_id res chain seq x y z
N MET A 1 -25.96 25.43 12.09
CA MET A 1 -25.50 24.15 12.66
C MET A 1 -26.03 23.04 11.76
N THR A 2 -25.37 22.86 10.63
CA THR A 2 -25.56 21.69 9.76
C THR A 2 -24.75 20.57 10.39
N SER A 3 -25.42 19.57 10.95
CA SER A 3 -24.76 18.42 11.57
C SER A 3 -24.18 17.54 10.48
N CYS A 4 -22.87 17.28 10.48
CA CYS A 4 -22.27 16.29 9.57
C CYS A 4 -22.87 14.90 9.82
N CYS A 5 -23.05 14.11 8.78
CA CYS A 5 -23.36 12.69 8.90
C CYS A 5 -22.14 11.87 8.46
N ALA A 6 -21.22 11.63 9.40
CA ALA A 6 -20.27 10.52 9.26
C ALA A 6 -21.08 9.21 9.37
N LEU A 7 -21.07 8.39 8.32
CA LEU A 7 -21.92 7.22 8.19
C LEU A 7 -21.08 5.96 8.08
N LEU A 8 -21.29 5.04 9.02
CA LEU A 8 -20.85 3.66 8.87
C LEU A 8 -21.84 2.93 7.95
N LEU A 9 -21.50 2.76 6.67
CA LEU A 9 -22.30 1.99 5.72
C LEU A 9 -21.57 0.72 5.29
N CYS A 10 -21.50 -0.24 6.22
CA CYS A 10 -21.28 -1.65 5.89
C CYS A 10 -22.63 -2.34 5.77
N LEU A 11 -23.20 -2.38 4.56
CA LEU A 11 -24.29 -3.31 4.23
C LEU A 11 -23.81 -4.31 3.18
N ALA A 12 -23.15 -5.37 3.63
CA ALA A 12 -23.07 -6.63 2.91
C ALA A 12 -23.16 -7.79 3.90
N GLY A 13 -24.10 -8.70 3.64
CA GLY A 13 -24.44 -9.82 4.51
C GLY A 13 -23.28 -10.78 4.72
N TRP A 14 -23.16 -11.26 5.95
CA TRP A 14 -22.21 -12.30 6.31
C TRP A 14 -22.61 -13.62 5.64
N SER A 15 -21.80 -14.10 4.70
CA SER A 15 -21.70 -15.53 4.43
C SER A 15 -20.44 -16.06 5.11
N SER A 16 -20.63 -16.81 6.19
CA SER A 16 -19.58 -17.53 6.87
C SER A 16 -19.01 -18.63 5.96
N THR A 17 -17.81 -18.44 5.44
CA THR A 17 -16.95 -19.53 4.97
C THR A 17 -15.64 -19.48 5.75
N SER A 18 -15.49 -20.49 6.61
CA SER A 18 -14.28 -21.02 7.28
C SER A 18 -13.26 -20.06 7.88
N LEU A 19 -12.98 -20.29 9.18
CA LEU A 19 -11.70 -20.03 9.83
C LEU A 19 -10.54 -20.47 8.93
N GLY A 20 -9.77 -19.50 8.41
CA GLY A 20 -8.55 -19.64 7.65
C GLY A 20 -7.65 -18.45 7.97
N LEU A 21 -6.34 -18.62 7.87
CA LEU A 21 -5.32 -17.60 8.15
C LEU A 21 -5.63 -16.28 7.40
N ASP A 22 -5.20 -15.12 7.92
CA ASP A 22 -5.33 -13.84 7.21
C ASP A 22 -4.52 -13.89 5.90
N HIS A 23 -5.20 -14.27 4.80
CA HIS A 23 -4.60 -14.49 3.48
C HIS A 23 -3.99 -13.22 2.87
N TRP A 24 -4.49 -12.05 3.26
CA TRP A 24 -4.04 -10.77 2.69
C TRP A 24 -2.54 -10.53 2.87
N ARG A 25 -1.90 -11.06 3.93
CA ARG A 25 -0.45 -10.91 4.13
C ARG A 25 0.36 -11.66 3.07
N ASP A 26 -0.14 -12.81 2.61
CA ASP A 26 0.50 -13.51 1.51
C ASP A 26 0.25 -12.74 0.20
N ASP A 27 -0.99 -12.27 -0.03
CA ASP A 27 -1.39 -11.53 -1.23
C ASP A 27 -0.57 -10.23 -1.43
N VAL A 28 -0.26 -9.50 -0.35
CA VAL A 28 0.57 -8.29 -0.44
C VAL A 28 2.08 -8.55 -0.33
N GLY A 29 2.53 -9.81 -0.35
CA GLY A 29 3.95 -10.18 -0.28
C GLY A 29 4.61 -10.02 1.10
N TYR A 30 3.84 -9.81 2.18
CA TYR A 30 4.39 -9.71 3.54
C TYR A 30 5.12 -11.00 3.93
N THR A 31 4.52 -12.17 3.68
CA THR A 31 5.15 -13.44 4.08
C THR A 31 6.43 -13.74 3.32
N LYS A 32 6.51 -13.41 2.00
CA LYS A 32 7.75 -13.47 1.21
C LYS A 32 8.81 -12.58 1.87
N LEU A 33 8.46 -11.32 2.14
CA LEU A 33 9.39 -10.34 2.73
C LEU A 33 9.93 -10.77 4.10
N ILE A 34 9.05 -11.20 5.01
CA ILE A 34 9.47 -11.67 6.35
C ILE A 34 10.35 -12.92 6.26
N GLY A 35 10.12 -13.79 5.26
CA GLY A 35 10.97 -14.94 4.99
C GLY A 35 12.44 -14.56 4.78
N PHE A 36 12.69 -13.47 4.06
CA PHE A 36 14.04 -12.95 3.83
C PHE A 36 14.60 -12.16 5.01
N LEU A 37 13.80 -11.22 5.55
CA LEU A 37 14.30 -10.27 6.56
C LEU A 37 14.41 -10.90 7.96
N GLY A 38 13.60 -11.91 8.25
CA GLY A 38 13.54 -12.55 9.56
C GLY A 38 13.36 -11.55 10.70
N ALA A 39 14.25 -11.59 11.70
CA ALA A 39 14.20 -10.71 12.86
C ALA A 39 14.57 -9.24 12.57
N SER A 40 15.12 -8.96 11.38
CA SER A 40 15.47 -7.59 10.95
C SER A 40 14.30 -6.90 10.25
N ALA A 41 13.16 -7.58 10.08
CA ALA A 41 11.99 -6.97 9.47
C ALA A 41 11.49 -5.77 10.27
N PRO A 42 11.12 -4.66 9.61
CA PRO A 42 10.33 -3.60 10.25
C PRO A 42 9.04 -4.17 10.84
N ASP A 43 8.47 -3.48 11.82
CA ASP A 43 7.24 -3.97 12.49
C ASP A 43 6.29 -2.84 12.91
N GLY A 44 6.57 -1.58 12.54
CA GLY A 44 5.80 -0.41 12.94
C GLY A 44 6.23 0.21 14.28
N SER A 45 7.22 -0.37 14.97
CA SER A 45 7.72 0.16 16.24
C SER A 45 8.16 1.62 16.13
N GLY A 46 7.72 2.45 17.07
CA GLY A 46 8.10 3.86 17.14
C GLY A 46 7.36 4.79 16.16
N VAL A 47 6.49 4.26 15.31
CA VAL A 47 5.70 5.07 14.37
C VAL A 47 4.44 5.59 15.06
N PRO A 48 4.24 6.92 15.22
CA PRO A 48 3.04 7.46 15.83
C PRO A 48 1.86 7.30 14.87
N ILE A 49 0.80 6.61 15.31
CA ILE A 49 -0.37 6.34 14.47
C ILE A 49 -1.69 6.75 15.12
N SER A 50 -2.68 7.06 14.29
CA SER A 50 -4.06 7.25 14.75
C SER A 50 -5.09 6.51 13.92
N LEU A 51 -6.17 6.09 14.57
CA LEU A 51 -7.36 5.51 13.95
C LEU A 51 -8.55 6.44 14.22
N VAL A 52 -9.16 6.97 13.15
CA VAL A 52 -10.34 7.83 13.25
C VAL A 52 -11.55 7.04 12.80
N GLU A 53 -12.51 6.84 13.69
CA GLU A 53 -13.64 5.93 13.48
C GLU A 53 -14.97 6.63 13.65
N ALA A 54 -15.89 6.34 12.73
CA ALA A 54 -17.27 6.79 12.84
C ALA A 54 -18.07 5.82 13.72
N PRO A 55 -18.94 6.33 14.62
CA PRO A 55 -19.84 5.46 15.35
C PRO A 55 -20.84 4.82 14.38
N PRO A 56 -21.25 3.55 14.61
CA PRO A 56 -22.32 2.94 13.85
C PRO A 56 -23.60 3.77 13.91
N LEU A 57 -24.44 3.69 12.87
CA LEU A 57 -25.74 4.36 12.87
C LEU A 57 -26.56 4.02 14.12
N GLY A 58 -26.98 5.06 14.85
CA GLY A 58 -27.74 4.92 16.09
C GLY A 58 -26.92 4.55 17.33
N SER A 59 -25.59 4.53 17.21
CA SER A 59 -24.64 4.34 18.30
C SER A 59 -23.80 5.61 18.50
N THR A 60 -23.12 5.69 19.65
CA THR A 60 -22.09 6.70 19.93
C THR A 60 -20.73 6.06 20.25
N ALA A 61 -20.63 4.73 20.10
CA ALA A 61 -19.41 3.96 20.35
C ALA A 61 -18.51 3.98 19.11
N TYR A 62 -17.23 4.33 19.30
CA TYR A 62 -16.20 4.36 18.25
C TYR A 62 -14.89 3.69 18.70
N PHE A 63 -14.76 3.33 19.98
CA PHE A 63 -13.51 2.80 20.51
C PHE A 63 -13.42 1.28 20.27
N PRO A 64 -12.26 0.71 19.92
CA PRO A 64 -12.10 -0.74 19.83
C PRO A 64 -12.18 -1.42 21.21
N ASP A 65 -12.53 -2.70 21.24
CA ASP A 65 -12.33 -3.52 22.46
C ASP A 65 -10.84 -3.78 22.69
N VAL A 66 -10.25 -2.93 23.52
CA VAL A 66 -8.81 -2.96 23.85
C VAL A 66 -8.41 -4.13 24.76
N THR A 67 -9.37 -4.91 25.27
CA THR A 67 -9.07 -6.04 26.18
C THR A 67 -8.73 -7.34 25.44
N HIS A 68 -8.89 -7.34 24.12
CA HIS A 68 -8.64 -8.52 23.30
C HIS A 68 -7.15 -8.86 23.21
N GLY A 69 -6.86 -10.15 23.05
CA GLY A 69 -5.49 -10.66 22.91
C GLY A 69 -4.74 -10.16 21.67
N PHE A 70 -5.37 -9.44 20.73
CA PHE A 70 -4.66 -8.85 19.59
C PHE A 70 -3.83 -7.63 19.97
N PHE A 71 -4.06 -7.06 21.15
CA PHE A 71 -3.43 -5.82 21.61
C PHE A 71 -2.64 -5.99 22.92
N GLY A 72 -2.55 -7.24 23.41
CA GLY A 72 -1.92 -7.56 24.67
C GLY A 72 -0.46 -7.97 24.50
N ALA A 73 0.37 -7.69 25.51
CA ALA A 73 1.78 -8.05 25.54
C ALA A 73 2.07 -9.56 25.32
N ALA A 74 1.11 -10.44 25.59
CA ALA A 74 1.31 -11.89 25.47
C ALA A 74 1.40 -12.39 24.02
N THR A 75 0.90 -11.62 23.06
CA THR A 75 0.89 -11.96 21.63
C THR A 75 1.76 -11.02 20.80
N ASP A 76 2.30 -9.97 21.43
CA ASP A 76 3.19 -8.99 20.79
C ASP A 76 4.60 -9.58 20.61
N PRO A 77 5.23 -9.44 19.45
CA PRO A 77 6.61 -9.91 19.21
C PRO A 77 7.64 -9.35 20.20
N LEU A 78 7.42 -8.12 20.71
CA LEU A 78 8.31 -7.44 21.64
C LEU A 78 7.87 -7.55 23.11
N GLY A 79 6.75 -8.23 23.38
CA GLY A 79 6.18 -8.36 24.73
C GLY A 79 5.56 -7.07 25.28
N ILE A 80 5.15 -6.14 24.42
CA ILE A 80 4.60 -4.82 24.78
C ILE A 80 3.11 -4.76 24.38
N ALA A 81 2.25 -4.33 25.30
CA ALA A 81 0.83 -4.13 24.99
C ALA A 81 0.62 -2.80 24.28
N VAL A 82 -0.39 -2.73 23.40
CA VAL A 82 -0.79 -1.48 22.76
C VAL A 82 -1.33 -0.51 23.80
N ASN A 83 -0.74 0.69 23.84
CA ASN A 83 -1.19 1.83 24.62
C ASN A 83 -2.17 2.67 23.80
N PHE A 84 -3.45 2.58 24.16
CA PHE A 84 -4.52 3.34 23.51
C PHE A 84 -4.74 4.69 24.20
N ILE A 85 -4.66 5.77 23.41
CA ILE A 85 -4.98 7.14 23.81
C ILE A 85 -6.36 7.49 23.25
N ASP A 86 -7.22 8.05 24.10
CA ASP A 86 -8.55 8.52 23.69
C ASP A 86 -8.47 9.97 23.22
N GLY A 87 -8.31 10.16 21.92
CA GLY A 87 -8.16 11.48 21.29
C GLY A 87 -9.40 12.36 21.44
N SER A 88 -10.59 11.76 21.38
CA SER A 88 -11.88 12.48 21.49
C SER A 88 -12.49 12.48 22.89
N GLY A 89 -11.84 11.83 23.87
CA GLY A 89 -12.31 11.74 25.26
C GLY A 89 -13.67 11.03 25.45
N GLY A 90 -14.12 10.26 24.47
CA GLY A 90 -15.44 9.62 24.40
C GLY A 90 -15.43 8.09 24.55
N LYS A 91 -14.31 7.46 24.93
CA LYS A 91 -14.18 5.99 25.08
C LYS A 91 -15.24 5.37 25.98
N ASN A 92 -15.72 6.10 26.98
CA ASN A 92 -16.77 5.63 27.90
C ASN A 92 -18.13 5.38 27.21
N LYS A 93 -18.31 5.80 25.95
CA LYS A 93 -19.51 5.59 25.14
C LYS A 93 -19.67 4.15 24.61
N GLY A 94 -18.67 3.28 24.86
CA GLY A 94 -18.72 1.85 24.56
C GLY A 94 -17.82 1.44 23.41
N ASN A 95 -17.74 0.13 23.19
CA ASN A 95 -16.89 -0.47 22.15
C ASN A 95 -17.64 -0.59 20.82
N SER A 96 -16.94 -0.38 19.71
CA SER A 96 -17.39 -0.59 18.34
C SER A 96 -16.72 -1.83 17.76
N ASN A 97 -17.52 -2.76 17.24
CA ASN A 97 -17.00 -3.93 16.52
C ASN A 97 -16.28 -3.51 15.22
N HIS A 98 -16.75 -2.45 14.56
CA HIS A 98 -16.08 -1.93 13.37
C HIS A 98 -14.69 -1.41 13.75
N ALA A 99 -14.60 -0.52 14.75
CA ALA A 99 -13.32 -0.01 15.22
C ALA A 99 -12.37 -1.13 15.68
N PHE A 100 -12.89 -2.19 16.30
CA PHE A 100 -12.11 -3.38 16.66
C PHE A 100 -11.54 -4.10 15.42
N ASP A 101 -12.37 -4.33 14.39
CA ASP A 101 -11.95 -4.98 13.16
C ASP A 101 -10.93 -4.16 12.36
N GLN A 102 -11.03 -2.83 12.41
CA GLN A 102 -10.06 -1.91 11.81
C GLN A 102 -8.75 -1.90 12.61
N ALA A 103 -8.83 -1.80 13.93
CA ALA A 103 -7.67 -1.81 14.83
C ALA A 103 -6.83 -3.09 14.68
N ARG A 104 -7.45 -4.27 14.63
CA ARG A 104 -6.70 -5.53 14.48
C ARG A 104 -5.98 -5.63 13.13
N ARG A 105 -6.56 -5.12 12.04
CA ARG A 105 -5.92 -5.12 10.72
C ARG A 105 -4.79 -4.09 10.62
N PHE A 106 -4.96 -2.96 11.29
CA PHE A 106 -4.00 -1.87 11.24
C PHE A 106 -2.75 -2.14 12.10
N PHE A 107 -2.92 -2.53 13.37
CA PHE A 107 -1.82 -2.69 14.33
C PHE A 107 -2.01 -3.89 15.29
N GLY A 108 -2.87 -4.85 14.94
CA GLY A 108 -3.04 -6.06 15.75
C GLY A 108 -1.83 -7.01 15.64
N ASN A 109 -1.40 -7.55 16.78
CA ASN A 109 -0.14 -8.28 16.92
C ASN A 109 0.03 -9.49 15.98
N THR A 110 -1.07 -10.14 15.56
CA THR A 110 -1.03 -11.37 14.76
C THR A 110 -1.65 -11.22 13.37
N THR A 111 -2.28 -10.09 13.10
CA THR A 111 -3.17 -9.90 11.93
C THR A 111 -2.82 -8.67 11.09
N SER A 112 -1.90 -7.83 11.57
CA SER A 112 -1.42 -6.63 10.87
C SER A 112 -0.02 -6.87 10.28
N ALA A 113 0.43 -5.95 9.41
CA ALA A 113 1.84 -5.84 9.02
C ALA A 113 2.67 -5.04 10.03
N ALA A 114 2.04 -4.25 10.91
CA ALA A 114 2.70 -3.37 11.86
C ALA A 114 2.40 -3.74 13.33
N PRO A 115 2.76 -4.96 13.79
CA PRO A 115 2.45 -5.42 15.15
C PRO A 115 3.18 -4.64 16.25
N GLY A 116 4.36 -4.05 15.96
CA GLY A 116 5.13 -3.23 16.90
C GLY A 116 4.57 -1.82 17.11
N ALA A 117 3.56 -1.40 16.33
CA ALA A 117 2.89 -0.12 16.49
C ALA A 117 2.02 -0.09 17.76
N ASN A 118 2.65 0.26 18.88
CA ASN A 118 2.07 0.11 20.22
C ASN A 118 1.63 1.42 20.89
N GLN A 119 1.72 2.57 20.22
CA GLN A 119 1.16 3.84 20.71
C GLN A 119 0.14 4.35 19.70
N VAL A 120 -1.15 4.26 20.06
CA VAL A 120 -2.25 4.51 19.12
C VAL A 120 -3.24 5.49 19.70
N THR A 121 -3.53 6.57 18.96
CA THR A 121 -4.59 7.50 19.32
C THR A 121 -5.87 7.20 18.54
N ILE A 122 -7.00 7.12 19.22
CA ILE A 122 -8.31 6.87 18.59
C ILE A 122 -9.17 8.14 18.67
N TYR A 123 -9.67 8.58 17.52
CA TYR A 123 -10.61 9.70 17.43
C TYR A 123 -11.99 9.21 16.97
N GLU A 124 -13.03 9.91 17.42
CA GLU A 124 -14.36 9.81 16.85
C GLU A 124 -14.46 10.75 15.64
N ALA A 125 -15.05 10.29 14.54
CA ALA A 125 -15.04 11.01 13.27
C ALA A 125 -15.66 12.41 13.32
N ASN A 126 -16.80 12.59 14.01
CA ASN A 126 -17.44 13.92 14.08
C ASN A 126 -16.64 14.87 14.98
N ASP A 127 -16.12 14.39 16.10
CA ASP A 127 -15.19 15.13 16.95
C ASP A 127 -13.92 15.53 16.20
N TYR A 128 -13.37 14.64 15.37
CA TYR A 128 -12.24 14.95 14.50
C TYR A 128 -12.58 16.08 13.51
N LEU A 129 -13.74 16.03 12.86
CA LEU A 129 -14.18 17.11 11.97
C LEU A 129 -14.36 18.44 12.74
N ASP A 130 -15.06 18.41 13.87
CA ASP A 130 -15.45 19.62 14.60
C ASP A 130 -14.27 20.29 15.31
N ASN A 131 -13.37 19.50 15.89
CA ASN A 131 -12.31 19.97 16.77
C ASN A 131 -10.92 19.87 16.12
N VAL A 132 -10.58 18.76 15.47
CA VAL A 132 -9.25 18.63 14.82
C VAL A 132 -9.20 19.41 13.51
N LEU A 133 -10.15 19.20 12.59
CA LEU A 133 -10.24 20.02 11.38
C LEU A 133 -10.79 21.42 11.68
N ASN A 134 -11.35 21.62 12.87
CA ASN A 134 -11.88 22.89 13.35
C ASN A 134 -13.05 23.41 12.49
N MET A 135 -13.96 22.51 12.10
CA MET A 135 -15.19 22.86 11.38
C MET A 135 -16.20 23.65 12.23
N SER A 136 -16.03 23.63 13.55
CA SER A 136 -16.89 24.37 14.49
C SER A 136 -16.36 25.76 14.87
N GLY A 137 -15.09 26.05 14.58
CA GLY A 137 -14.43 27.32 14.89
C GLY A 137 -14.57 28.39 13.82
N SER A 138 -13.68 29.40 13.84
CA SER A 138 -13.67 30.44 12.81
C SER A 138 -13.13 29.89 11.49
N ASN A 139 -13.62 30.43 10.37
CA ASN A 139 -13.19 30.03 9.03
C ASN A 139 -11.72 30.33 8.71
N THR A 140 -11.06 31.12 9.58
CA THR A 140 -9.63 31.45 9.50
C THR A 140 -8.76 30.60 10.40
N ASP A 141 -9.36 29.91 11.38
CA ASP A 141 -8.61 29.12 12.35
C ASP A 141 -8.11 27.86 11.64
N ALA A 142 -6.80 27.66 11.69
CA ALA A 142 -6.19 26.46 11.17
C ALA A 142 -6.70 25.23 11.93
N PRO A 143 -6.75 24.06 11.26
CA PRO A 143 -6.84 22.77 11.94
C PRO A 143 -5.76 22.62 13.03
N ASP A 144 -6.07 21.83 14.04
CA ASP A 144 -5.11 21.48 15.10
C ASP A 144 -3.96 20.65 14.52
N VAL A 145 -2.74 20.98 14.94
CA VAL A 145 -1.54 20.23 14.55
C VAL A 145 -1.68 18.77 15.00
N GLN A 146 -1.45 17.85 14.06
CA GLN A 146 -1.45 16.42 14.29
C GLN A 146 -0.02 15.87 14.19
N ASP A 147 0.46 15.18 15.23
CA ASP A 147 1.81 14.59 15.24
C ASP A 147 1.73 13.08 15.02
N PHE A 148 1.19 12.70 13.85
CA PHE A 148 1.08 11.31 13.42
C PHE A 148 1.85 11.12 12.13
N ARG A 149 2.29 9.89 11.90
CA ARG A 149 2.92 9.48 10.66
C ARG A 149 1.95 8.81 9.71
N VAL A 150 1.09 7.97 10.28
CA VAL A 150 -0.01 7.33 9.55
C VAL A 150 -1.32 7.58 10.28
N GLN A 151 -2.34 7.99 9.52
CA GLN A 151 -3.70 8.12 10.03
C GLN A 151 -4.65 7.30 9.15
N ASN A 152 -5.48 6.48 9.80
CA ASN A 152 -6.49 5.66 9.15
C ASN A 152 -7.88 6.28 9.29
N PHE A 153 -8.60 6.40 8.17
CA PHE A 153 -9.97 6.90 8.10
C PHE A 153 -10.87 5.89 7.38
N SER A 154 -11.26 4.83 8.09
CA SER A 154 -12.10 3.76 7.53
C SER A 154 -13.60 4.08 7.57
N TRP A 155 -13.97 5.30 7.17
CA TRP A 155 -15.34 5.78 7.12
C TRP A 155 -15.56 6.75 5.95
N ILE A 156 -16.82 6.94 5.58
CA ILE A 156 -17.24 7.90 4.57
C ILE A 156 -18.28 8.87 5.17
N GLY A 157 -18.46 10.03 4.55
CA GLY A 157 -19.43 11.00 5.05
C GLY A 157 -19.74 12.13 4.10
N THR A 158 -20.70 12.95 4.52
CA THR A 158 -21.06 14.23 3.89
C THR A 158 -21.77 15.10 4.91
N PHE A 159 -21.66 16.43 4.74
CA PHE A 159 -22.50 17.41 5.41
C PHE A 159 -23.89 17.51 4.81
N ALA A 160 -24.17 16.84 3.68
CA ALA A 160 -25.50 16.76 3.10
C ALA A 160 -26.46 16.03 4.03
N THR A 161 -27.64 16.61 4.25
CA THR A 161 -28.68 16.01 5.08
C THR A 161 -29.29 14.80 4.36
N PRO A 162 -29.29 13.59 4.96
CA PRO A 162 -29.69 12.39 4.25
C PRO A 162 -31.17 12.29 3.81
N ASN A 163 -32.07 13.21 4.22
CA ASN A 163 -33.53 12.99 4.17
C ASN A 163 -34.42 14.25 4.09
N ASP A 164 -33.99 15.37 3.49
CA ASP A 164 -34.88 16.55 3.38
C ASP A 164 -35.85 16.49 2.17
N GLY A 165 -35.79 15.44 1.36
CA GLY A 165 -36.61 15.28 0.16
C GLY A 165 -36.08 16.06 -1.05
N THR A 166 -34.90 16.67 -0.96
CA THR A 166 -34.18 17.20 -2.12
C THR A 166 -33.26 16.12 -2.70
N PRO A 167 -33.30 15.88 -4.02
CA PRO A 167 -32.50 14.82 -4.64
C PRO A 167 -31.01 15.14 -4.73
N ASN A 168 -30.59 16.36 -4.37
CA ASN A 168 -29.22 16.82 -4.47
C ASN A 168 -28.85 17.68 -3.24
N PRO A 169 -27.61 17.57 -2.72
CA PRO A 169 -27.10 18.45 -1.67
C PRO A 169 -27.31 19.93 -1.98
N THR A 170 -27.65 20.72 -0.97
CA THR A 170 -27.68 22.18 -1.08
C THR A 170 -26.28 22.74 -1.32
N VAL A 171 -26.20 23.95 -1.88
CA VAL A 171 -24.92 24.67 -2.07
C VAL A 171 -24.16 24.84 -0.75
N SER A 172 -24.87 25.05 0.36
CA SER A 172 -24.27 25.22 1.68
C SER A 172 -23.65 23.93 2.23
N GLU A 173 -24.30 22.79 2.00
CA GLU A 173 -23.77 21.49 2.42
C GLU A 173 -22.53 21.13 1.60
N LEU A 174 -22.55 21.36 0.28
CA LEU A 174 -21.37 21.19 -0.56
C LEU A 174 -20.23 22.15 -0.19
N ASN A 175 -20.53 23.38 0.25
CA ASN A 175 -19.50 24.28 0.77
C ASN A 175 -18.82 23.71 2.00
N SER A 176 -19.58 23.04 2.88
CA SER A 176 -19.06 22.42 4.10
C SER A 176 -18.20 21.18 3.77
N ASP A 177 -18.64 20.35 2.80
CA ASP A 177 -17.84 19.23 2.29
C ASP A 177 -16.48 19.71 1.73
N ARG A 178 -16.50 20.76 0.90
CA ARG A 178 -15.27 21.35 0.34
C ARG A 178 -14.37 21.96 1.40
N GLU A 179 -14.93 22.65 2.38
CA GLU A 179 -14.15 23.22 3.49
C GLU A 179 -13.44 22.12 4.29
N ALA A 180 -14.15 21.04 4.63
CA ALA A 180 -13.57 19.92 5.35
C ALA A 180 -12.43 19.27 4.56
N LEU A 181 -12.60 19.08 3.24
CA LEU A 181 -11.55 18.56 2.37
C LEU A 181 -10.32 19.48 2.30
N ARG A 182 -10.50 20.80 2.17
CA ARG A 182 -9.38 21.75 2.20
C ARG A 182 -8.65 21.73 3.54
N ARG A 183 -9.37 21.67 4.65
CA ARG A 183 -8.77 21.55 5.99
C ARG A 183 -8.01 20.23 6.14
N PHE A 184 -8.54 19.15 5.58
CA PHE A 184 -7.89 17.84 5.61
C PHE A 184 -6.59 17.82 4.79
N ASP A 185 -6.62 18.32 3.55
CA ASP A 185 -5.41 18.46 2.72
C ASP A 185 -4.36 19.36 3.38
N TYR A 186 -4.79 20.45 4.03
CA TYR A 186 -3.92 21.33 4.80
C TYR A 186 -3.21 20.58 5.94
N VAL A 187 -3.94 19.80 6.73
CA VAL A 187 -3.36 19.00 7.83
C VAL A 187 -2.33 18.01 7.30
N ILE A 188 -2.67 17.31 6.21
CA ILE A 188 -1.77 16.33 5.58
C ILE A 188 -0.45 16.99 5.17
N ASP A 189 -0.52 18.12 4.45
CA ASP A 189 0.68 18.80 3.96
C ASP A 189 1.47 19.44 5.10
N ALA A 190 0.81 20.20 5.98
CA ALA A 190 1.45 20.93 7.06
C ALA A 190 2.06 20.03 8.14
N ASN A 191 1.57 18.80 8.29
CA ASN A 191 2.04 17.86 9.31
C ASN A 191 2.71 16.62 8.71
N ASN A 192 2.85 16.58 7.38
CA ASN A 192 3.51 15.51 6.63
C ASN A 192 2.88 14.13 6.92
N ILE A 193 1.57 13.98 6.79
CA ILE A 193 0.86 12.75 7.23
C ILE A 193 0.59 11.81 6.06
N THR A 194 0.89 10.52 6.20
CA THR A 194 0.32 9.50 5.30
C THR A 194 -1.11 9.20 5.74
N ALA A 195 -2.09 9.92 5.18
CA ALA A 195 -3.50 9.74 5.50
C ALA A 195 -4.16 8.76 4.51
N VAL A 196 -4.68 7.65 5.04
CA VAL A 196 -5.31 6.59 4.24
C VAL A 196 -6.81 6.61 4.49
N VAL A 197 -7.60 6.71 3.41
CA VAL A 197 -9.04 6.95 3.48
C VAL A 197 -9.83 5.89 2.72
N GLY A 198 -10.94 5.46 3.29
CA GLY A 198 -11.83 4.47 2.67
C GLY A 198 -12.82 5.06 1.68
N LEU A 199 -13.25 4.22 0.73
CA LEU A 199 -14.31 4.53 -0.22
C LEU A 199 -15.62 3.81 0.15
N ASN A 200 -16.71 4.00 -0.63
CA ASN A 200 -17.93 3.24 -0.40
C ASN A 200 -17.77 1.78 -0.84
N ASN A 201 -18.49 0.85 -0.22
CA ASN A 201 -18.46 -0.60 -0.51
C ASN A 201 -19.41 -1.01 -1.66
N SER A 202 -19.57 -0.14 -2.65
CA SER A 202 -20.45 -0.38 -3.79
C SER A 202 -20.06 0.49 -4.98
N LEU A 203 -20.37 0.02 -6.19
CA LEU A 203 -20.22 0.78 -7.44
C LEU A 203 -21.11 2.03 -7.40
N SER A 204 -20.53 3.13 -6.92
CA SER A 204 -21.20 4.38 -6.64
C SER A 204 -20.24 5.55 -6.87
N PRO A 205 -20.74 6.78 -7.01
CA PRO A 205 -19.87 7.95 -7.05
C PRO A 205 -18.98 8.03 -5.80
N LEU A 206 -17.86 8.74 -5.91
CA LEU A 206 -16.95 8.97 -4.79
C LEU A 206 -17.68 9.67 -3.62
N PRO A 207 -17.43 9.24 -2.37
CA PRO A 207 -17.96 9.94 -1.19
C PRO A 207 -17.44 11.39 -1.17
N HIS A 208 -18.24 12.32 -0.64
CA HIS A 208 -17.83 13.72 -0.63
C HIS A 208 -16.68 13.98 0.34
N LEU A 209 -16.73 13.40 1.54
CA LEU A 209 -15.65 13.57 2.51
C LEU A 209 -14.54 12.55 2.29
N LEU A 210 -13.31 13.06 2.43
CA LEU A 210 -12.03 12.38 2.43
C LEU A 210 -11.63 11.66 1.13
N GLY A 211 -12.49 10.85 0.52
CA GLY A 211 -12.15 10.06 -0.67
C GLY A 211 -11.80 10.87 -1.92
N GLN A 212 -12.18 12.16 -1.96
CA GLN A 212 -11.80 13.08 -3.04
C GLN A 212 -10.57 13.94 -2.70
N SER A 213 -9.92 13.75 -1.55
CA SER A 213 -8.75 14.52 -1.14
C SER A 213 -7.60 14.44 -2.15
N TYR A 214 -6.90 15.56 -2.35
CA TYR A 214 -5.66 15.59 -3.12
C TYR A 214 -4.55 14.82 -2.40
N ASN A 215 -4.36 15.11 -1.12
CA ASN A 215 -3.14 14.72 -0.40
C ASN A 215 -3.25 13.34 0.28
N SER A 216 -4.47 12.79 0.39
CA SER A 216 -4.70 11.46 0.95
C SER A 216 -4.41 10.31 -0.05
N ILE A 217 -4.43 9.10 0.48
CA ILE A 217 -4.44 7.84 -0.26
C ILE A 217 -5.82 7.21 -0.10
N ALA A 218 -6.66 7.33 -1.13
CA ALA A 218 -7.97 6.71 -1.21
C ALA A 218 -7.86 5.25 -1.67
N VAL A 219 -8.39 4.33 -0.86
CA VAL A 219 -8.18 2.90 -1.04
C VAL A 219 -9.48 2.20 -1.40
N GLY A 220 -9.46 1.51 -2.54
CA GLY A 220 -10.52 0.61 -3.00
C GLY A 220 -10.26 -0.86 -2.65
N ARG A 221 -11.08 -1.76 -3.21
CA ARG A 221 -10.98 -3.21 -3.04
C ARG A 221 -10.48 -3.85 -4.33
N SER A 222 -9.65 -4.87 -4.21
CA SER A 222 -9.12 -5.58 -5.39
C SER A 222 -10.19 -6.30 -6.21
N ASP A 223 -11.34 -6.61 -5.62
CA ASP A 223 -12.49 -7.15 -6.36
C ASP A 223 -13.29 -6.11 -7.16
N GLY A 224 -12.87 -4.84 -7.13
CA GLY A 224 -13.48 -3.74 -7.88
C GLY A 224 -14.81 -3.23 -7.32
N VAL A 225 -15.30 -3.78 -6.19
CA VAL A 225 -16.64 -3.46 -5.65
C VAL A 225 -16.57 -2.28 -4.66
N HIS A 226 -16.16 -1.11 -5.16
CA HIS A 226 -16.06 0.14 -4.39
C HIS A 226 -16.52 1.36 -5.21
N SER A 227 -16.53 2.55 -4.59
CA SER A 227 -16.70 3.80 -5.35
C SER A 227 -15.54 3.98 -6.32
N THR A 228 -15.82 4.30 -7.57
CA THR A 228 -14.79 4.44 -8.62
C THR A 228 -15.06 5.66 -9.49
N GLY A 229 -14.07 6.02 -10.31
CA GLY A 229 -14.16 7.09 -11.30
C GLY A 229 -13.67 8.44 -10.77
N LEU A 230 -14.12 9.51 -11.43
CA LEU A 230 -13.53 10.83 -11.27
C LEU A 230 -14.11 11.64 -10.11
N THR A 231 -13.23 12.43 -9.47
CA THR A 231 -13.63 13.50 -8.54
C THR A 231 -14.60 14.48 -9.19
N ASN A 232 -15.62 14.92 -8.44
CA ASN A 232 -16.77 15.64 -9.00
C ASN A 232 -17.20 16.88 -8.21
N LEU A 233 -16.46 17.26 -7.17
CA LEU A 233 -16.71 18.47 -6.39
C LEU A 233 -16.15 19.73 -7.08
N VAL A 234 -17.03 20.46 -7.77
CA VAL A 234 -16.75 21.77 -8.38
C VAL A 234 -16.22 22.77 -7.34
N ASN A 235 -15.22 23.58 -7.69
CA ASN A 235 -14.48 24.51 -6.81
C ASN A 235 -13.69 23.84 -5.68
N TYR A 236 -13.36 22.57 -5.86
CA TYR A 236 -12.36 21.89 -5.06
C TYR A 236 -11.37 21.16 -5.96
N GLY A 237 -11.84 20.45 -6.99
CA GLY A 237 -10.98 19.81 -7.96
C GLY A 237 -11.68 18.61 -8.59
N THR A 238 -12.09 18.75 -9.85
CA THR A 238 -12.85 17.73 -10.59
C THR A 238 -11.99 17.06 -11.65
N GLY A 239 -12.33 15.83 -12.02
CA GLY A 239 -11.71 15.13 -13.14
C GLY A 239 -10.51 14.26 -12.79
N ARG A 240 -10.09 14.28 -11.51
CA ARG A 240 -8.98 13.46 -11.00
C ARG A 240 -9.38 12.01 -10.78
N SER A 241 -8.48 11.08 -11.09
CA SER A 241 -8.70 9.64 -10.94
C SER A 241 -8.71 9.21 -9.47
N LYS A 242 -9.65 8.33 -9.10
CA LYS A 242 -9.71 7.62 -7.82
C LYS A 242 -10.28 6.20 -8.04
N PRO A 243 -9.90 5.18 -7.22
CA PRO A 243 -8.99 5.25 -6.07
C PRO A 243 -7.53 5.54 -6.44
N ASP A 244 -6.69 5.83 -5.45
CA ASP A 244 -5.24 5.91 -5.67
C ASP A 244 -4.64 4.49 -5.81
N LEU A 245 -5.12 3.51 -5.02
CA LEU A 245 -4.79 2.09 -5.14
C LEU A 245 -5.91 1.21 -4.57
N VAL A 246 -5.84 -0.11 -4.79
CA VAL A 246 -6.73 -1.10 -4.17
C VAL A 246 -5.98 -2.04 -3.24
N ALA A 247 -6.68 -2.75 -2.36
CA ALA A 247 -6.07 -3.76 -1.50
C ALA A 247 -6.99 -5.00 -1.33
N PRO A 248 -6.41 -6.18 -1.04
CA PRO A 248 -7.11 -7.48 -1.10
C PRO A 248 -7.99 -7.74 0.14
N GLU A 249 -9.05 -6.94 0.28
CA GLU A 249 -10.02 -7.07 1.36
C GLU A 249 -11.45 -7.00 0.82
N ALA A 250 -12.36 -7.70 1.49
CA ALA A 250 -13.78 -7.72 1.13
C ALA A 250 -14.55 -6.46 1.58
N SER A 251 -13.85 -5.43 2.06
CA SER A 251 -14.40 -4.13 2.40
C SER A 251 -13.36 -3.03 2.22
N THR A 252 -13.80 -1.84 1.84
CA THR A 252 -12.94 -0.64 1.74
C THR A 252 -12.38 -0.24 3.10
N SER A 253 -13.14 -0.42 4.19
CA SER A 253 -12.62 -0.26 5.55
C SER A 253 -11.44 -1.21 5.76
N GLY A 254 -11.61 -2.51 5.54
CA GLY A 254 -10.52 -3.50 5.66
C GLY A 254 -9.30 -3.12 4.83
N ALA A 255 -9.52 -2.77 3.55
CA ALA A 255 -8.49 -2.33 2.61
C ALA A 255 -7.72 -1.11 3.13
N THR A 256 -8.43 -0.09 3.64
CA THR A 256 -7.84 1.11 4.24
C THR A 256 -6.93 0.75 5.42
N SER A 257 -7.37 -0.17 6.30
CA SER A 257 -6.58 -0.60 7.46
C SER A 257 -5.32 -1.38 7.11
N ILE A 258 -5.37 -2.29 6.14
CA ILE A 258 -4.17 -3.02 5.73
C ILE A 258 -3.19 -2.12 4.99
N THR A 259 -3.66 -1.17 4.17
CA THR A 259 -2.78 -0.13 3.57
C THR A 259 -2.14 0.76 4.62
N SER A 260 -2.89 1.15 5.65
CA SER A 260 -2.33 1.90 6.79
C SER A 260 -1.27 1.07 7.54
N SER A 261 -1.51 -0.23 7.68
CA SER A 261 -0.57 -1.16 8.31
C SER A 261 0.73 -1.25 7.52
N VAL A 262 0.65 -1.41 6.21
CA VAL A 262 1.81 -1.44 5.30
C VAL A 262 2.57 -0.12 5.33
N ALA A 263 1.88 1.03 5.28
CA ALA A 263 2.53 2.33 5.42
C ALA A 263 3.27 2.46 6.77
N THR A 264 2.69 1.95 7.85
CA THR A 264 3.30 1.99 9.20
C THR A 264 4.52 1.08 9.29
N PHE A 265 4.46 -0.11 8.69
CA PHE A 265 5.61 -0.99 8.54
C PHE A 265 6.75 -0.27 7.81
N LEU A 266 6.49 0.34 6.65
CA LEU A 266 7.50 1.03 5.86
C LEU A 266 8.09 2.24 6.60
N HIS A 267 7.27 3.04 7.29
CA HIS A 267 7.75 4.15 8.12
C HIS A 267 8.66 3.73 9.26
N SER A 268 8.62 2.46 9.69
CA SER A 268 9.54 1.91 10.71
C SER A 268 10.80 1.29 10.12
N ALA A 269 10.93 1.20 8.80
CA ALA A 269 12.11 0.63 8.17
C ALA A 269 13.30 1.57 8.30
N ASP A 270 14.49 1.01 8.56
CA ASP A 270 15.75 1.78 8.63
C ASP A 270 16.07 2.53 7.33
N THR A 271 15.55 2.05 6.20
CA THR A 271 15.65 2.69 4.87
C THR A 271 14.79 3.95 4.74
N VAL A 272 13.80 4.13 5.62
CA VAL A 272 12.83 5.25 5.61
C VAL A 272 13.03 6.20 6.79
N LEU A 273 13.37 5.67 7.96
CA LEU A 273 13.51 6.46 9.18
C LEU A 273 14.55 7.57 9.03
N GLY A 274 14.08 8.82 9.14
CA GLY A 274 14.94 10.01 9.06
C GLY A 274 15.34 10.41 7.64
N THR A 275 14.78 9.78 6.62
CA THR A 275 14.99 10.14 5.20
C THR A 275 13.74 10.82 4.62
N ASP A 276 13.85 11.38 3.42
CA ASP A 276 12.72 11.96 2.72
C ASP A 276 11.75 10.92 2.10
N ALA A 277 12.04 9.62 2.20
CA ALA A 277 11.05 8.56 1.94
C ALA A 277 9.86 8.65 2.90
N ALA A 278 10.08 9.20 4.11
CA ALA A 278 9.03 9.39 5.12
C ALA A 278 8.11 10.60 4.83
N LYS A 279 8.34 11.35 3.74
CA LYS A 279 7.45 12.43 3.30
C LYS A 279 6.14 11.85 2.76
N SER A 280 5.02 12.55 2.98
CA SER A 280 3.69 12.07 2.60
C SER A 280 3.57 11.78 1.10
N GLN A 281 4.14 12.65 0.27
CA GLN A 281 4.21 12.51 -1.18
C GLN A 281 5.09 11.31 -1.57
N THR A 282 6.28 11.19 -0.99
CA THR A 282 7.20 10.09 -1.31
C THR A 282 6.64 8.75 -0.87
N MET A 283 6.07 8.64 0.33
CA MET A 283 5.43 7.41 0.78
C MET A 283 4.21 7.05 -0.08
N LYS A 284 3.43 8.04 -0.52
CA LYS A 284 2.33 7.80 -1.48
C LYS A 284 2.87 7.26 -2.81
N ALA A 285 3.91 7.87 -3.37
CA ALA A 285 4.58 7.40 -4.57
C ALA A 285 5.13 5.96 -4.39
N ILE A 286 5.81 5.67 -3.28
CA ILE A 286 6.35 4.33 -2.95
C ILE A 286 5.26 3.27 -2.95
N LEU A 287 4.14 3.52 -2.26
CA LEU A 287 3.03 2.57 -2.17
C LEU A 287 2.35 2.34 -3.52
N MET A 288 2.21 3.38 -4.34
CA MET A 288 1.60 3.31 -5.66
C MET A 288 2.52 2.65 -6.69
N THR A 289 3.81 2.97 -6.67
CA THR A 289 4.84 2.32 -7.49
C THR A 289 4.93 0.84 -7.18
N GLY A 290 4.88 0.46 -5.89
CA GLY A 290 4.91 -0.93 -5.46
C GLY A 290 3.65 -1.73 -5.82
N ALA A 291 2.54 -1.07 -6.18
CA ALA A 291 1.27 -1.74 -6.41
C ALA A 291 1.30 -2.66 -7.65
N THR A 292 0.98 -3.95 -7.45
CA THR A 292 1.01 -4.97 -8.49
C THR A 292 -0.22 -4.91 -9.40
N LYS A 293 -0.03 -5.29 -10.66
CA LYS A 293 -1.14 -5.51 -11.62
C LYS A 293 -1.52 -6.97 -11.75
N GLU A 294 -0.77 -7.85 -11.09
CA GLU A 294 -1.10 -9.27 -11.02
C GLU A 294 -2.50 -9.46 -10.43
N GLY A 295 -3.28 -10.38 -11.01
CA GLY A 295 -4.67 -10.61 -10.60
C GLY A 295 -5.66 -9.52 -11.03
N LEU A 296 -5.23 -8.46 -11.70
CA LEU A 296 -6.06 -7.36 -12.19
C LEU A 296 -6.10 -7.31 -13.74
N PRO A 297 -6.70 -8.31 -14.41
CA PRO A 297 -6.59 -8.47 -15.87
C PRO A 297 -7.24 -7.37 -16.70
N THR A 298 -8.04 -6.49 -16.09
CA THR A 298 -8.68 -5.35 -16.76
C THR A 298 -8.05 -4.03 -16.38
N TRP A 299 -6.91 -4.02 -15.67
CA TRP A 299 -6.20 -2.79 -15.34
C TRP A 299 -5.73 -2.09 -16.63
N SER A 300 -6.02 -0.79 -16.76
CA SER A 300 -5.60 0.02 -17.89
C SER A 300 -5.53 1.50 -17.54
N GLN A 301 -4.52 2.17 -18.09
CA GLN A 301 -4.44 3.64 -18.11
C GLN A 301 -5.29 4.26 -19.22
N ILE A 302 -6.00 3.44 -20.01
CA ILE A 302 -7.02 3.90 -20.96
C ILE A 302 -8.38 3.68 -20.32
N ASP A 303 -9.11 4.77 -20.07
CA ASP A 303 -10.44 4.70 -19.49
C ASP A 303 -11.46 4.04 -20.44
N GLY A 304 -12.67 3.77 -19.94
CA GLY A 304 -13.75 3.17 -20.75
C GLY A 304 -14.20 4.02 -21.95
N GLY A 305 -13.78 5.29 -22.02
CA GLY A 305 -14.00 6.23 -23.12
C GLY A 305 -12.85 6.30 -24.13
N GLY A 306 -11.74 5.58 -23.91
CA GLY A 306 -10.55 5.61 -24.75
C GLY A 306 -9.60 6.78 -24.43
N GLN A 307 -9.78 7.46 -23.30
CA GLN A 307 -8.91 8.54 -22.87
C GLN A 307 -7.81 8.00 -21.94
N TRP A 308 -6.57 8.40 -22.18
CA TRP A 308 -5.47 8.11 -21.28
C TRP A 308 -5.62 8.86 -19.94
N ARG A 309 -5.25 8.22 -18.84
CA ARG A 309 -5.15 8.78 -17.49
C ARG A 309 -3.96 8.21 -16.74
N PRO A 310 -3.41 8.93 -15.74
CA PRO A 310 -2.35 8.39 -14.90
C PRO A 310 -2.75 7.09 -14.21
N LEU A 311 -4.00 6.97 -13.75
CA LEU A 311 -4.48 5.81 -13.00
C LEU A 311 -5.68 5.13 -13.67
N ASP A 312 -5.81 3.82 -13.44
CA ASP A 312 -7.01 3.07 -13.77
C ASP A 312 -8.21 3.54 -12.94
N ASP A 313 -9.36 3.73 -13.58
CA ASP A 313 -10.58 4.27 -12.95
C ASP A 313 -11.16 3.38 -11.83
N ILE A 314 -10.83 2.09 -11.83
CA ILE A 314 -11.33 1.09 -10.86
C ILE A 314 -10.24 0.76 -9.84
N TYR A 315 -9.03 0.47 -10.32
CA TYR A 315 -7.97 -0.13 -9.52
C TYR A 315 -6.86 0.85 -9.11
N GLY A 316 -6.93 2.10 -9.57
CA GLY A 316 -5.90 3.10 -9.30
C GLY A 316 -4.54 2.67 -9.86
N ALA A 317 -3.50 2.79 -9.06
CA ALA A 317 -2.17 2.29 -9.39
C ALA A 317 -2.03 0.75 -9.31
N GLY A 318 -3.06 0.01 -8.93
CA GLY A 318 -3.02 -1.45 -8.76
C GLY A 318 -3.25 -1.92 -7.32
N GLU A 319 -3.01 -3.20 -7.07
CA GLU A 319 -3.15 -3.81 -5.75
C GLU A 319 -1.93 -3.56 -4.86
N LEU A 320 -2.16 -3.12 -3.63
CA LEU A 320 -1.14 -2.93 -2.59
C LEU A 320 -0.19 -4.12 -2.52
N ASN A 321 1.11 -3.87 -2.61
CA ASN A 321 2.12 -4.91 -2.42
C ASN A 321 3.27 -4.37 -1.57
N LEU A 322 3.38 -4.91 -0.35
CA LEU A 322 4.38 -4.52 0.63
C LEU A 322 5.79 -4.93 0.20
N TYR A 323 5.97 -6.12 -0.38
CA TYR A 323 7.29 -6.59 -0.84
C TYR A 323 7.90 -5.58 -1.82
N ASN A 324 7.17 -5.28 -2.89
CA ASN A 324 7.61 -4.32 -3.91
C ASN A 324 7.83 -2.93 -3.33
N SER A 325 6.92 -2.45 -2.47
CA SER A 325 7.06 -1.14 -1.82
C SER A 325 8.30 -1.08 -0.93
N TYR A 326 8.65 -2.17 -0.24
CA TYR A 326 9.88 -2.25 0.56
C TYR A 326 11.13 -2.23 -0.31
N LEU A 327 11.14 -2.94 -1.45
CA LEU A 327 12.27 -2.90 -2.40
C LEU A 327 12.54 -1.49 -2.91
N VAL A 328 11.48 -0.72 -3.20
CA VAL A 328 11.59 0.71 -3.54
C VAL A 328 12.30 1.49 -2.43
N THR A 329 11.97 1.26 -1.15
CA THR A 329 12.67 1.94 -0.04
C THR A 329 14.14 1.51 0.06
N LEU A 330 14.43 0.23 -0.22
CA LEU A 330 15.76 -0.35 -0.16
C LEU A 330 16.70 0.23 -1.23
N GLY A 331 16.17 0.50 -2.42
CA GLY A 331 16.90 1.19 -3.50
C GLY A 331 17.39 2.58 -3.13
N GLY A 332 16.75 3.23 -2.15
CA GLY A 332 17.20 4.51 -1.60
C GLY A 332 16.94 5.71 -2.52
N GLN A 333 17.52 6.85 -2.14
CA GLN A 333 17.31 8.11 -2.86
C GLN A 333 18.29 8.25 -4.04
N THR A 334 17.76 8.49 -5.24
CA THR A 334 18.55 8.99 -6.38
C THR A 334 18.17 10.43 -6.65
N VAL A 335 19.12 11.35 -6.49
CA VAL A 335 18.87 12.80 -6.66
C VAL A 335 18.97 13.18 -8.13
N GLY A 336 17.84 13.53 -8.75
CA GLY A 336 17.78 14.05 -10.11
C GLY A 336 18.55 15.36 -10.31
N ASN A 337 19.01 15.61 -11.55
CA ASN A 337 19.83 16.78 -11.89
C ASN A 337 19.37 17.43 -13.20
N THR A 338 19.53 18.75 -13.34
CA THR A 338 19.02 19.51 -14.51
C THR A 338 19.94 19.51 -15.73
N SER A 339 21.14 18.95 -15.62
CA SER A 339 22.19 19.09 -16.65
C SER A 339 22.80 17.77 -17.11
N THR A 340 22.86 16.78 -16.24
CA THR A 340 23.35 15.43 -16.56
C THR A 340 22.44 14.46 -15.84
N PRO A 341 21.75 13.55 -16.54
CA PRO A 341 20.93 12.55 -15.88
C PRO A 341 21.73 11.75 -14.85
N THR A 342 21.08 11.45 -13.73
CA THR A 342 21.68 10.67 -12.65
C THR A 342 21.30 9.20 -12.83
N PRO A 343 22.25 8.25 -12.90
CA PRO A 343 21.93 6.82 -12.99
C PRO A 343 21.07 6.36 -11.81
N ALA A 344 19.91 5.77 -12.11
CA ALA A 344 19.01 5.17 -11.15
C ALA A 344 19.18 3.65 -11.14
N SER A 345 19.16 3.05 -9.94
CA SER A 345 19.03 1.61 -9.73
C SER A 345 17.64 1.12 -10.16
N SER A 346 17.46 -0.20 -10.25
CA SER A 346 16.17 -0.82 -10.61
C SER A 346 15.03 -0.42 -9.67
N TYR A 347 15.34 -0.11 -8.42
CA TYR A 347 14.39 0.38 -7.42
C TYR A 347 14.92 1.67 -6.82
N GLY A 348 14.03 2.58 -6.45
CA GLY A 348 14.42 3.79 -5.72
C GLY A 348 13.35 4.87 -5.68
N TRP A 349 13.70 5.98 -5.04
CA TRP A 349 12.82 7.12 -4.88
C TRP A 349 13.58 8.44 -4.93
N ASP A 350 12.85 9.56 -5.06
CA ASP A 350 13.40 10.89 -4.86
C ASP A 350 12.38 11.82 -4.19
N TYR A 351 12.88 12.83 -3.51
CA TYR A 351 12.11 13.96 -2.99
C TYR A 351 12.89 15.24 -3.22
N GLN A 352 12.41 16.06 -4.14
CA GLN A 352 13.03 17.35 -4.47
C GLN A 352 11.97 18.40 -4.80
N THR A 353 12.43 19.63 -5.01
CA THR A 353 11.63 20.68 -5.62
C THR A 353 12.00 20.82 -7.08
N VAL A 354 11.05 20.63 -7.98
CA VAL A 354 11.21 20.98 -9.40
C VAL A 354 10.85 22.46 -9.60
N GLN A 355 11.62 23.19 -10.41
CA GLN A 355 11.33 24.57 -10.77
C GLN A 355 10.59 24.61 -12.11
N PRO A 356 9.67 25.56 -12.34
CA PRO A 356 8.91 25.60 -13.58
C PRO A 356 9.74 26.12 -14.75
N GLY A 357 9.38 25.68 -15.95
CA GLY A 357 9.95 26.16 -17.21
C GLY A 357 11.11 25.33 -17.77
N ALA A 358 11.30 25.45 -19.09
CA ALA A 358 12.24 24.62 -19.85
C ALA A 358 13.70 24.73 -19.37
N GLY A 359 14.37 23.59 -19.26
CA GLY A 359 15.74 23.46 -18.76
C GLY A 359 15.85 23.31 -17.23
N ASN A 360 14.72 23.28 -16.52
CA ASN A 360 14.67 23.02 -15.08
C ASN A 360 14.19 21.61 -14.75
N GLU A 361 13.98 20.76 -15.77
CA GLU A 361 13.58 19.37 -15.59
C GLU A 361 14.65 18.61 -14.81
N LEU A 362 14.24 17.77 -13.86
CA LEU A 362 15.14 16.88 -13.15
C LEU A 362 15.27 15.57 -13.92
N LEU A 363 16.50 15.17 -14.19
CA LEU A 363 16.84 14.06 -15.09
C LEU A 363 17.39 12.86 -14.34
N TYR A 364 16.93 11.67 -14.72
CA TYR A 364 17.35 10.36 -14.19
C TYR A 364 17.58 9.40 -15.36
N ASP A 365 18.61 8.56 -15.29
CA ASP A 365 18.90 7.55 -16.31
C ASP A 365 18.56 6.16 -15.81
N PHE A 366 17.78 5.43 -16.61
CA PHE A 366 17.44 4.02 -16.42
C PHE A 366 18.17 3.20 -17.47
N VAL A 367 18.87 2.16 -17.02
CA VAL A 367 19.62 1.27 -17.90
C VAL A 367 18.98 -0.11 -17.85
N ILE A 368 18.50 -0.58 -19.00
CA ILE A 368 18.10 -1.98 -19.19
C ILE A 368 19.29 -2.73 -19.79
N PRO A 369 19.92 -3.67 -19.06
CA PRO A 369 21.14 -4.35 -19.51
C PRO A 369 20.98 -5.10 -20.84
N SER A 370 22.06 -5.21 -21.60
CA SER A 370 22.08 -6.05 -22.80
C SER A 370 21.87 -7.52 -22.45
N GLY A 371 21.02 -8.22 -23.21
CA GLY A 371 20.63 -9.60 -22.91
C GLY A 371 19.49 -9.70 -21.88
N SER A 372 18.81 -8.59 -21.61
CA SER A 372 17.61 -8.50 -20.77
C SER A 372 16.59 -7.53 -21.36
N SER A 373 15.37 -7.62 -20.85
CA SER A 373 14.30 -6.64 -21.07
C SER A 373 13.66 -6.27 -19.72
N ALA A 374 13.13 -5.06 -19.57
CA ALA A 374 12.25 -4.76 -18.44
C ALA A 374 10.88 -5.40 -18.70
N ALA A 375 10.54 -6.45 -17.97
CA ALA A 375 9.20 -7.01 -17.96
C ALA A 375 8.18 -5.96 -17.48
N GLU A 376 8.59 -5.16 -16.49
CA GLU A 376 7.82 -4.02 -16.00
C GLU A 376 8.74 -2.86 -15.62
N LEU A 377 8.34 -1.64 -15.98
CA LEU A 377 8.83 -0.38 -15.41
C LEU A 377 7.63 0.43 -14.94
N SER A 378 7.55 0.68 -13.63
CA SER A 378 6.50 1.50 -13.01
C SER A 378 7.14 2.70 -12.32
N ILE A 379 6.74 3.91 -12.70
CA ILE A 379 7.28 5.18 -12.18
C ILE A 379 6.11 6.05 -11.76
N VAL A 380 6.01 6.39 -10.47
CA VAL A 380 4.94 7.25 -9.94
C VAL A 380 5.55 8.52 -9.36
N LEU A 381 4.99 9.66 -9.79
CA LEU A 381 5.27 10.99 -9.26
C LEU A 381 4.02 11.46 -8.53
N THR A 382 4.15 11.99 -7.31
CA THR A 382 3.04 12.60 -6.58
C THR A 382 3.46 13.90 -5.91
N TRP A 383 2.53 14.83 -5.75
CA TRP A 383 2.76 16.08 -5.03
C TRP A 383 1.51 16.47 -4.24
N ASN A 384 1.71 17.27 -3.19
CA ASN A 384 0.58 17.76 -2.40
C ASN A 384 0.01 19.04 -2.99
N ALA A 385 -1.32 19.13 -3.03
CA ALA A 385 -2.01 20.41 -3.19
C ALA A 385 -1.75 21.29 -1.96
N LYS A 386 -1.47 22.57 -2.20
CA LYS A 386 -1.29 23.59 -1.16
C LYS A 386 -2.61 24.29 -0.88
N ILE A 387 -2.94 24.46 0.39
CA ILE A 387 -4.18 25.07 0.85
C ILE A 387 -3.85 26.33 1.66
N GLU A 388 -4.51 27.43 1.34
CA GLU A 388 -4.40 28.69 2.08
C GLU A 388 -5.70 29.05 2.82
N SER A 389 -5.55 29.74 3.95
CA SER A 389 -6.69 30.32 4.68
C SER A 389 -7.24 31.55 3.92
N PRO A 390 -8.57 31.77 3.89
CA PRO A 390 -9.60 31.10 4.70
C PRO A 390 -10.21 29.85 4.03
N PHE A 391 -10.38 28.78 4.81
CA PHE A 391 -10.66 27.41 4.31
C PHE A 391 -12.06 27.21 3.71
N HIS A 392 -13.04 28.01 4.10
CA HIS A 392 -14.39 27.97 3.53
C HIS A 392 -14.47 28.44 2.05
N THR A 393 -13.40 29.04 1.53
CA THR A 393 -13.29 29.54 0.16
C THR A 393 -11.94 29.20 -0.45
N GLY A 394 -11.70 29.61 -1.70
CA GLY A 394 -10.47 29.32 -2.42
C GLY A 394 -10.50 27.95 -3.09
N ASN A 395 -9.57 27.74 -4.02
CA ASN A 395 -9.33 26.43 -4.62
C ASN A 395 -7.97 25.94 -4.11
N PRO A 396 -7.79 24.62 -3.94
CA PRO A 396 -6.46 24.05 -3.78
C PRO A 396 -5.52 24.55 -4.88
N ILE A 397 -4.29 24.91 -4.49
CA ILE A 397 -3.23 25.29 -5.41
C ILE A 397 -2.47 24.01 -5.74
N VAL A 398 -2.54 23.57 -6.98
CA VAL A 398 -1.95 22.32 -7.47
C VAL A 398 -1.00 22.71 -8.58
N ALA A 399 0.26 22.29 -8.48
CA ALA A 399 1.22 22.44 -9.57
C ALA A 399 0.87 21.46 -10.70
N ASP A 400 1.25 21.83 -11.92
CA ASP A 400 1.17 20.98 -13.10
C ASP A 400 2.56 20.35 -13.31
N LEU A 401 2.71 19.08 -12.88
CA LEU A 401 3.97 18.33 -12.97
C LEU A 401 3.81 17.19 -13.96
N ASN A 402 4.86 16.94 -14.74
CA ASN A 402 4.83 15.94 -15.80
C ASN A 402 5.96 14.91 -15.66
N LEU A 403 5.71 13.68 -16.11
CA LEU A 403 6.72 12.65 -16.33
C LEU A 403 6.88 12.39 -17.83
N GLU A 404 8.12 12.42 -18.31
CA GLU A 404 8.45 12.03 -19.68
C GLU A 404 9.64 11.07 -19.69
N LEU A 405 9.51 9.91 -20.33
CA LEU A 405 10.59 8.96 -20.59
C LEU A 405 11.01 9.04 -22.06
N VAL A 406 12.30 9.30 -22.29
CA VAL A 406 12.87 9.40 -23.64
C VAL A 406 13.96 8.35 -23.86
N ASP A 407 14.17 7.95 -25.12
CA ASP A 407 15.30 7.09 -25.52
C ASP A 407 16.63 7.87 -25.54
N ASP A 408 17.72 7.16 -25.82
CA ASP A 408 19.06 7.72 -26.05
C ASP A 408 19.14 8.78 -27.17
N ASN A 409 18.15 8.85 -28.06
CA ASN A 409 18.06 9.87 -29.11
C ASN A 409 17.24 11.09 -28.67
N GLY A 410 16.67 11.06 -27.46
CA GLY A 410 15.80 12.10 -26.92
C GLY A 410 14.36 12.06 -27.45
N ALA A 411 13.95 10.97 -28.10
CA ALA A 411 12.56 10.77 -28.52
C ALA A 411 11.76 10.17 -27.36
N THR A 412 10.58 10.75 -27.07
CA THR A 412 9.60 10.17 -26.16
C THR A 412 9.28 8.74 -26.60
N ILE A 413 9.31 7.79 -25.67
CA ILE A 413 9.03 6.41 -26.04
C ILE A 413 7.55 6.26 -26.33
N ASP A 414 7.20 5.80 -27.52
CA ASP A 414 5.83 5.45 -27.88
C ASP A 414 5.57 3.97 -27.55
N PHE A 415 4.51 3.68 -26.79
CA PHE A 415 4.11 2.30 -26.49
C PHE A 415 2.72 1.99 -27.02
N ASP A 416 2.54 0.74 -27.43
CA ASP A 416 1.28 0.21 -27.91
C ASP A 416 0.62 -0.62 -26.80
N ILE A 417 -0.39 -0.05 -26.13
CA ILE A 417 -1.26 -0.80 -25.23
C ILE A 417 -2.55 -1.13 -25.99
N ASN A 418 -2.69 -2.38 -26.45
CA ASN A 418 -3.88 -2.88 -27.14
C ASN A 418 -4.31 -2.07 -28.38
N ASP A 419 -3.36 -1.74 -29.28
CA ASP A 419 -3.57 -0.93 -30.49
C ASP A 419 -3.86 0.57 -30.19
N ASN A 420 -3.56 1.04 -28.97
CA ASN A 420 -3.61 2.45 -28.58
C ASN A 420 -2.23 2.95 -28.18
N LEU A 421 -1.79 4.02 -28.85
CA LEU A 421 -0.55 4.73 -28.54
C LEU A 421 -0.66 5.38 -27.16
N VAL A 422 0.11 4.89 -26.20
CA VAL A 422 0.42 5.58 -24.95
C VAL A 422 1.84 6.12 -25.10
N GLU A 423 1.94 7.43 -25.22
CA GLU A 423 3.22 8.12 -25.23
C GLU A 423 3.85 7.91 -23.83
N GLY A 424 5.18 7.80 -23.75
CA GLY A 424 5.96 7.77 -22.51
C GLY A 424 5.93 9.10 -21.78
N LEU A 425 4.77 9.75 -21.78
CA LEU A 425 4.43 11.05 -21.26
C LEU A 425 3.17 10.87 -20.41
N SER A 426 3.29 11.20 -19.13
CA SER A 426 2.20 11.30 -18.18
C SER A 426 2.10 12.78 -17.80
N ALA A 427 1.05 13.45 -18.27
CA ALA A 427 0.88 14.90 -18.18
C ALA A 427 -0.60 15.28 -18.00
N SER A 428 -1.18 14.96 -16.84
CA SER A 428 -2.56 15.29 -16.49
C SER A 428 -2.69 16.71 -15.95
N ASP A 429 -3.46 17.56 -16.64
CA ASP A 429 -3.76 18.94 -16.20
C ASP A 429 -4.54 19.05 -14.86
N VAL A 430 -5.03 17.93 -14.31
CA VAL A 430 -5.95 17.93 -13.16
C VAL A 430 -5.48 17.10 -11.97
N ASP A 431 -4.71 16.04 -12.21
CA ASP A 431 -4.24 15.14 -11.17
C ASP A 431 -3.05 15.73 -10.41
N ASN A 432 -2.82 15.21 -9.20
CA ASN A 432 -1.59 15.44 -8.44
C ASN A 432 -0.73 14.17 -8.36
N VAL A 433 -0.86 13.36 -9.41
CA VAL A 433 -0.17 12.11 -9.63
C VAL A 433 0.07 11.92 -11.12
N GLU A 434 1.30 11.55 -11.47
CA GLU A 434 1.64 11.02 -12.79
C GLU A 434 2.16 9.60 -12.63
N HIS A 435 1.86 8.73 -13.59
CA HIS A 435 2.26 7.33 -13.56
C HIS A 435 2.61 6.86 -14.96
N LEU A 436 3.85 6.40 -15.14
CA LEU A 436 4.27 5.63 -16.30
C LEU A 436 4.30 4.16 -15.92
N TYR A 437 3.54 3.33 -16.62
CA TYR A 437 3.57 1.88 -16.50
C TYR A 437 3.87 1.25 -17.85
N LEU A 438 5.05 0.67 -17.98
CA LEU A 438 5.59 0.18 -19.24
C LEU A 438 5.95 -1.30 -19.09
N THR A 439 5.72 -2.08 -20.14
CA THR A 439 6.06 -3.50 -20.18
C THR A 439 6.90 -3.80 -21.41
N ASP A 440 7.70 -4.86 -21.33
CA ASP A 440 8.54 -5.35 -22.43
C ASP A 440 9.51 -4.28 -22.98
N LEU A 441 10.07 -3.44 -22.10
CA LEU A 441 11.03 -2.41 -22.50
C LEU A 441 12.37 -3.07 -22.88
N ALA A 442 12.82 -2.82 -24.11
CA ALA A 442 14.05 -3.42 -24.62
C ALA A 442 15.31 -2.92 -23.87
N ALA A 443 16.41 -3.67 -24.02
CA ALA A 443 17.73 -3.22 -23.59
C ALA A 443 18.07 -1.85 -24.20
N GLY A 444 18.56 -0.93 -23.37
CA GLY A 444 18.82 0.45 -23.76
C GLY A 444 19.04 1.35 -22.56
N THR A 445 19.42 2.60 -22.82
CA THR A 445 19.41 3.66 -21.82
C THR A 445 18.23 4.60 -22.11
N TYR A 446 17.55 5.01 -21.04
CA TYR A 446 16.35 5.83 -21.08
C TYR A 446 16.48 6.94 -20.06
N THR A 447 16.15 8.17 -20.45
CA THR A 447 16.17 9.31 -19.54
C THR A 447 14.75 9.67 -19.13
N LEU A 448 14.47 9.61 -17.84
CA LEU A 448 13.25 10.17 -17.25
C LEU A 448 13.45 11.66 -16.97
N LYS A 449 12.43 12.45 -17.28
CA LYS A 449 12.33 13.87 -16.97
C LYS A 449 11.15 14.10 -16.04
N VAL A 450 11.40 14.77 -14.93
CA VAL A 450 10.37 15.37 -14.07
C VAL A 450 10.37 16.87 -14.33
N SER A 451 9.25 17.42 -14.80
CA SER A 451 9.12 18.85 -15.12
C SER A 451 7.94 19.50 -14.41
N SER A 452 7.90 20.83 -14.44
CA SER A 452 6.72 21.60 -14.06
C SER A 452 6.44 22.69 -15.07
N ASP A 453 5.16 22.86 -15.40
CA ASP A 453 4.71 23.85 -16.38
C ASP A 453 4.40 25.21 -15.75
N ASP A 454 4.09 25.28 -14.45
CA ASP A 454 3.52 26.48 -13.84
C ASP A 454 4.14 26.91 -12.49
N LEU A 455 4.42 25.98 -11.57
CA LEU A 455 4.76 26.27 -10.18
C LEU A 455 5.95 25.46 -9.67
N ALA A 456 6.80 26.10 -8.86
CA ALA A 456 7.81 25.37 -8.11
C ALA A 456 7.12 24.48 -7.06
N SER A 457 7.38 23.18 -7.09
CA SER A 457 6.67 22.22 -6.24
C SER A 457 7.58 21.13 -5.71
N GLU A 458 7.39 20.79 -4.43
CA GLU A 458 7.96 19.59 -3.82
C GLU A 458 7.17 18.36 -4.30
N PHE A 459 7.88 17.32 -4.71
CA PHE A 459 7.28 16.07 -5.16
C PHE A 459 7.92 14.87 -4.45
N GLY A 460 7.21 13.76 -4.42
CA GLY A 460 7.77 12.44 -4.20
C GLY A 460 7.74 11.65 -5.50
N LEU A 461 8.87 11.06 -5.88
CA LEU A 461 9.04 10.18 -7.04
C LEU A 461 9.43 8.80 -6.53
N ALA A 462 8.91 7.75 -7.15
CA ALA A 462 9.33 6.38 -6.88
C ALA A 462 9.27 5.54 -8.15
N TRP A 463 10.21 4.61 -8.30
CA TRP A 463 10.24 3.69 -9.43
C TRP A 463 10.58 2.27 -9.00
N ARG A 464 10.11 1.33 -9.82
CA ARG A 464 10.54 -0.07 -9.82
C ARG A 464 10.70 -0.53 -11.26
N THR A 465 11.74 -1.30 -11.48
CA THR A 465 12.04 -1.97 -12.74
C THR A 465 12.25 -3.45 -12.42
N SER A 466 11.42 -4.31 -12.99
CA SER A 466 11.63 -5.75 -12.98
C SER A 466 12.20 -6.13 -14.35
N THR A 467 13.46 -6.53 -14.36
CA THR A 467 14.12 -7.05 -15.56
C THR A 467 13.91 -8.55 -15.68
N LEU A 468 14.12 -9.10 -16.87
CA LEU A 468 14.25 -10.54 -17.09
C LEU A 468 15.35 -10.75 -18.13
N PHE A 469 16.19 -11.76 -17.94
CA PHE A 469 17.15 -12.18 -18.96
C PHE A 469 16.42 -12.73 -20.18
N ASP A 470 16.90 -12.38 -21.37
CA ASP A 470 16.44 -12.95 -22.65
C ASP A 470 16.61 -14.48 -22.68
N THR A 471 17.55 -14.98 -21.88
CA THR A 471 17.79 -16.41 -21.66
C THR A 471 18.09 -16.64 -20.18
N ALA A 472 17.09 -17.14 -19.46
CA ALA A 472 17.27 -17.63 -18.11
C ALA A 472 18.24 -18.83 -18.09
N SER A 473 19.10 -18.89 -17.08
CA SER A 473 20.09 -19.97 -16.92
C SER A 473 20.53 -20.08 -15.47
N ALA A 474 20.67 -21.31 -15.00
CA ALA A 474 21.24 -21.63 -13.69
C ALA A 474 22.75 -21.96 -13.74
N ASP A 475 23.40 -21.75 -14.89
CA ASP A 475 24.86 -21.67 -15.02
C ASP A 475 25.31 -20.28 -14.53
N PHE A 476 25.56 -20.18 -13.23
CA PHE A 476 25.81 -18.92 -12.53
C PHE A 476 27.28 -18.50 -12.63
N ASP A 477 28.22 -19.43 -12.76
CA ASP A 477 29.65 -19.10 -12.95
C ASP A 477 30.07 -18.99 -14.43
N GLU A 478 29.14 -19.20 -15.35
CA GLU A 478 29.26 -19.09 -16.80
C GLU A 478 30.34 -20.01 -17.39
N ASP A 479 30.58 -21.18 -16.77
CA ASP A 479 31.56 -22.16 -17.24
C ASP A 479 31.03 -23.15 -18.30
N GLY A 480 29.70 -23.11 -18.54
CA GLY A 480 29.01 -23.85 -19.58
C GLY A 480 28.34 -25.14 -19.11
N ASP A 481 28.32 -25.43 -17.80
CA ASP A 481 27.49 -26.48 -17.23
C ASP A 481 26.60 -26.00 -16.07
N THR A 482 25.97 -26.92 -15.34
CA THR A 482 25.09 -26.55 -14.21
C THR A 482 25.26 -27.59 -13.12
N ASP A 483 26.16 -27.35 -12.19
CA ASP A 483 26.69 -28.33 -11.26
C ASP A 483 26.63 -27.89 -9.78
N GLY A 484 27.52 -28.41 -8.92
CA GLY A 484 27.55 -28.04 -7.51
C GLY A 484 28.09 -26.62 -7.24
N ALA A 485 28.88 -26.05 -8.15
CA ALA A 485 29.39 -24.69 -8.06
C ALA A 485 28.25 -23.68 -8.21
N ASP A 486 27.34 -23.90 -9.16
CA ASP A 486 26.15 -23.08 -9.35
C ASP A 486 25.22 -23.14 -8.15
N PHE A 487 24.96 -24.34 -7.65
CA PHE A 487 24.14 -24.47 -6.45
C PHE A 487 24.74 -23.71 -5.26
N LEU A 488 26.07 -23.70 -5.15
CA LEU A 488 26.76 -22.90 -4.13
C LEU A 488 26.62 -21.39 -4.39
N ALA A 489 26.70 -20.92 -5.64
CA ALA A 489 26.47 -19.52 -5.99
C ALA A 489 25.08 -19.06 -5.53
N TRP A 490 24.03 -19.81 -5.90
CA TRP A 490 22.66 -19.55 -5.43
C TRP A 490 22.56 -19.57 -3.89
N GLN A 491 23.18 -20.54 -3.22
CA GLN A 491 23.17 -20.59 -1.75
C GLN A 491 23.83 -19.38 -1.09
N LEU A 492 24.83 -18.79 -1.73
CA LEU A 492 25.54 -17.61 -1.23
C LEU A 492 24.76 -16.32 -1.50
N GLY A 493 24.07 -16.22 -2.63
CA GLY A 493 23.26 -15.05 -2.98
C GLY A 493 21.85 -15.06 -2.43
N TYR A 494 21.32 -16.23 -2.01
CA TYR A 494 19.94 -16.35 -1.51
C TYR A 494 19.58 -15.28 -0.49
N GLY A 495 18.52 -14.53 -0.78
CA GLY A 495 18.06 -13.39 0.02
C GLY A 495 18.66 -12.04 -0.37
N THR A 496 19.40 -11.98 -1.48
CA THR A 496 19.63 -10.72 -2.21
C THR A 496 18.28 -10.27 -2.77
N LEU A 497 17.88 -9.02 -2.47
CA LEU A 497 16.52 -8.54 -2.74
C LEU A 497 16.41 -7.60 -3.94
N ILE A 498 17.51 -6.97 -4.33
CA ILE A 498 17.61 -6.07 -5.48
C ILE A 498 19.02 -6.13 -6.06
N ASP A 499 19.14 -5.79 -7.34
CA ASP A 499 20.41 -5.67 -8.08
C ASP A 499 21.29 -6.93 -8.06
N ALA A 500 20.69 -8.11 -7.90
CA ALA A 500 21.38 -9.39 -8.10
C ALA A 500 21.80 -9.55 -9.57
N THR A 501 22.92 -10.22 -9.77
CA THR A 501 23.39 -10.63 -11.10
C THR A 501 23.33 -12.15 -11.23
N ARG A 502 23.48 -12.65 -12.46
CA ARG A 502 23.59 -14.10 -12.71
C ARG A 502 24.64 -14.78 -11.82
N ALA A 503 25.78 -14.11 -11.60
CA ALA A 503 26.85 -14.64 -10.76
C ALA A 503 26.48 -14.72 -9.26
N ASP A 504 25.47 -13.97 -8.84
CA ASP A 504 24.94 -14.00 -7.48
C ASP A 504 23.89 -15.13 -7.32
N GLY A 505 23.45 -15.77 -8.41
CA GLY A 505 22.44 -16.83 -8.37
C GLY A 505 21.07 -16.43 -8.91
N ASP A 506 20.94 -15.25 -9.52
CA ASP A 506 19.74 -14.79 -10.21
C ASP A 506 19.65 -15.47 -11.59
N ALA A 507 18.75 -16.42 -11.75
CA ALA A 507 18.63 -17.24 -12.93
C ALA A 507 17.74 -16.60 -14.00
N ASP A 508 16.71 -15.87 -13.60
CA ASP A 508 15.70 -15.29 -14.49
C ASP A 508 15.88 -13.81 -14.80
N GLY A 509 16.73 -13.12 -14.05
CA GLY A 509 17.15 -11.73 -14.24
C GLY A 509 16.25 -10.70 -13.57
N ASP A 510 15.42 -11.09 -12.60
CA ASP A 510 14.50 -10.18 -11.90
C ASP A 510 15.17 -9.32 -10.82
N GLY A 511 16.46 -9.57 -10.57
CA GLY A 511 17.31 -8.82 -9.66
C GLY A 511 17.19 -9.23 -8.20
N ASP A 512 16.44 -10.29 -7.87
CA ASP A 512 16.50 -10.96 -6.56
C ASP A 512 17.14 -12.37 -6.67
N VAL A 513 17.42 -13.02 -5.54
CA VAL A 513 17.88 -14.41 -5.52
C VAL A 513 17.01 -15.22 -4.58
N ASP A 514 16.09 -16.00 -5.14
CA ASP A 514 15.05 -16.69 -4.42
C ASP A 514 14.74 -18.12 -4.90
N SER A 515 13.55 -18.62 -4.57
CA SER A 515 13.14 -19.98 -4.93
C SER A 515 12.83 -20.16 -6.42
N ASP A 516 12.49 -19.09 -7.13
CA ASP A 516 12.20 -19.10 -8.55
C ASP A 516 13.50 -19.35 -9.33
N ASP A 517 14.62 -18.77 -8.91
CA ASP A 517 15.95 -19.09 -9.46
C ASP A 517 16.37 -20.54 -9.24
N LEU A 518 16.10 -21.05 -8.03
CA LEU A 518 16.41 -22.44 -7.69
C LEU A 518 15.62 -23.42 -8.58
N ALA A 519 14.43 -23.03 -9.05
CA ALA A 519 13.64 -23.87 -9.94
C ALA A 519 14.37 -24.10 -11.28
N PHE A 520 15.11 -23.11 -11.80
CA PHE A 520 15.94 -23.27 -13.00
C PHE A 520 17.08 -24.26 -12.77
N TYR A 521 17.72 -24.22 -11.59
CA TYR A 521 18.75 -25.19 -11.22
C TYR A 521 18.22 -26.64 -11.25
N TYR A 522 17.04 -26.88 -10.68
CA TYR A 522 16.43 -28.21 -10.70
C TYR A 522 15.95 -28.63 -12.09
N ALA A 523 15.52 -27.68 -12.92
CA ALA A 523 15.16 -27.95 -14.31
C ALA A 523 16.39 -28.38 -15.15
N ALA A 524 17.54 -27.76 -14.92
CA ALA A 524 18.83 -28.14 -15.51
C ALA A 524 19.38 -29.48 -14.96
N ASN A 525 18.98 -29.85 -13.73
CA ASN A 525 19.39 -31.08 -13.05
C ASN A 525 18.22 -32.05 -12.72
N PRO A 526 17.52 -32.65 -13.70
CA PRO A 526 16.31 -33.46 -13.46
C PRO A 526 16.54 -34.68 -12.55
N SER A 527 17.77 -35.21 -12.51
CA SER A 527 18.12 -36.33 -11.64
C SER A 527 18.08 -35.96 -10.15
N LEU A 528 18.36 -34.69 -9.82
CA LEU A 528 18.29 -34.14 -8.46
C LEU A 528 16.86 -33.82 -8.02
N ALA A 529 16.00 -33.36 -8.96
CA ALA A 529 14.59 -33.07 -8.70
C ALA A 529 13.81 -34.29 -8.15
N SER A 530 14.24 -35.52 -8.48
CA SER A 530 13.61 -36.77 -8.02
C SER A 530 13.81 -37.08 -6.53
N PHE A 531 14.74 -36.40 -5.82
CA PHE A 531 15.01 -36.62 -4.40
C PHE A 531 14.15 -35.79 -3.45
N ILE A 532 13.47 -34.74 -3.95
CA ILE A 532 12.66 -33.82 -3.12
C ILE A 532 11.19 -34.26 -3.08
N SER A 533 10.70 -34.96 -4.10
CA SER A 533 9.35 -35.57 -4.12
C SER A 533 9.20 -36.76 -3.15
N ALA A 534 10.28 -37.20 -2.52
CA ALA A 534 10.32 -38.35 -1.62
C ALA A 534 10.60 -37.93 -0.17
N VAL A 535 9.89 -36.92 0.33
CA VAL A 535 9.67 -36.79 1.78
C VAL A 535 8.26 -37.34 2.05
N PRO A 536 8.10 -38.60 2.45
CA PRO A 536 6.84 -39.05 3.02
C PRO A 536 6.49 -38.11 4.18
N GLU A 537 5.29 -37.54 4.17
CA GLU A 537 4.77 -36.78 5.31
C GLU A 537 5.07 -37.52 6.62
N PRO A 538 5.49 -36.81 7.67
CA PRO A 538 6.17 -37.43 8.79
C PRO A 538 5.28 -38.49 9.44
N ALA A 539 5.90 -39.61 9.80
CA ALA A 539 5.30 -40.74 10.52
C ALA A 539 4.67 -40.36 11.88
N THR A 540 4.50 -39.07 12.19
CA THR A 540 3.83 -38.49 13.35
C THR A 540 2.38 -38.98 13.48
N TRP A 541 1.62 -39.09 12.39
CA TRP A 541 0.27 -39.66 12.44
C TRP A 541 0.31 -41.16 12.78
N SER A 542 1.24 -41.90 12.19
CA SER A 542 1.47 -43.32 12.48
C SER A 542 1.93 -43.56 13.91
N LEU A 543 2.78 -42.68 14.46
CA LEU A 543 3.24 -42.69 15.85
C LEU A 543 2.15 -42.25 16.83
N ALA A 544 1.32 -41.26 16.47
CA ALA A 544 0.19 -40.82 17.28
C ALA A 544 -0.89 -41.92 17.37
N ILE A 545 -1.22 -42.55 16.24
CA ILE A 545 -2.16 -43.68 16.19
C ILE A 545 -1.56 -44.89 16.91
N GLY A 546 -0.28 -45.20 16.69
CA GLY A 546 0.43 -46.27 17.40
C GLY A 546 0.47 -46.05 18.93
N GLY A 547 0.73 -44.82 19.37
CA GLY A 547 0.73 -44.42 20.77
C GLY A 547 -0.66 -44.50 21.40
N LEU A 548 -1.70 -44.07 20.69
CA LEU A 548 -3.09 -44.15 21.15
C LEU A 548 -3.55 -45.61 21.30
N LEU A 549 -3.19 -46.48 20.35
CA LEU A 549 -3.49 -47.92 20.42
C LEU A 549 -2.76 -48.62 21.57
N LEU A 550 -1.52 -48.23 21.87
CA LEU A 550 -0.76 -48.71 23.03
C LEU A 550 -1.40 -48.29 24.36
N LEU A 551 -1.86 -47.03 24.47
CA LEU A 551 -2.57 -46.53 25.65
C LEU A 551 -3.93 -47.23 25.86
N ILE A 552 -4.67 -47.51 24.79
CA ILE A 552 -5.92 -48.28 24.85
C ILE A 552 -5.65 -49.74 25.24
N ALA A 553 -4.57 -50.35 24.76
CA ALA A 553 -4.19 -51.72 25.14
C ALA A 553 -3.75 -51.82 26.61
N LEU A 554 -3.04 -50.81 27.13
CA LEU A 554 -2.58 -50.75 28.52
C LEU A 554 -3.74 -50.48 29.51
N SER A 555 -4.68 -49.59 29.16
CA SER A 555 -5.88 -49.33 29.98
C SER A 555 -6.81 -50.55 30.08
N ARG A 556 -6.95 -51.34 29.00
CA ARG A 556 -7.71 -52.60 29.02
C ARG A 556 -7.06 -53.69 29.91
N ARG A 557 -5.73 -53.71 30.04
CA ARG A 557 -5.01 -54.64 30.94
C ARG A 557 -5.18 -54.29 32.42
N GLN A 558 -5.34 -53.01 32.77
CA GLN A 558 -5.60 -52.59 34.15
C GLN A 558 -7.05 -52.87 34.59
N ALA A 559 -8.03 -52.77 33.68
CA ALA A 559 -9.42 -53.09 33.97
C ALA A 559 -9.68 -54.60 34.22
N GLY A 560 -8.80 -55.48 33.76
CA GLY A 560 -8.92 -56.94 33.95
C GLY A 560 -8.36 -57.50 35.26
N ARG A 561 -7.68 -56.68 36.08
CA ARG A 561 -7.00 -57.15 37.32
C ARG A 561 -7.75 -56.87 38.62
N SER A 562 -8.87 -56.17 38.59
CA SER A 562 -9.66 -55.83 39.78
C SER A 562 -10.97 -56.60 39.83
N ARG A 563 -10.88 -57.94 39.96
CA ARG A 563 -11.92 -58.81 40.56
C ARG A 563 -11.34 -60.19 40.87
N CYS A 564 -10.51 -60.25 41.91
CA CYS A 564 -10.31 -61.47 42.69
C CYS A 564 -10.71 -61.16 44.14
N ARG A 565 -11.78 -61.82 44.58
CA ARG A 565 -12.42 -61.72 45.89
C ARG A 565 -11.93 -62.91 46.71
N VAL A 566 -11.41 -62.69 47.91
CA VAL A 566 -11.14 -63.76 48.88
C VAL A 566 -11.60 -63.32 50.27
N VAL A 567 -12.62 -64.07 50.73
CA VAL A 567 -13.25 -64.25 52.05
C VAL A 567 -13.82 -63.02 52.76
#